data_AF-A0A6V7JR54-F1
#
_entry.id   AF-A0A6V7JR54-F1
#
_cell.length_a   1.000
_cell.length_b   1.000
_cell.length_c   1.000
_cell.angle_alpha   90.00
_cell.angle_beta   90.00
_cell.angle_gamma   90.00
#
_symmetry.space_group_name_H-M   'P 1'
#
loop_
_entity.id
_entity.type
_entity.pdbx_description
1 polymer ?
#
loop_
_entity_poly.entity_id
_entity_poly.type
_entity_poly.pdbx_seq_one_letter_code
_entity_poly.pdbx_strand_id
1 'polypeptide(L)' 'RFLPKEWLGLRDDDLCKVSGIEGCVFVHSVGFIGGNETREGALKMAQKALKL' A
#
# COMPACT_ATOMS: atom_id res chain seq x y z
N ARG A 1 1.40 -13.43 2.71
CA ARG A 1 0.08 -12.85 2.33
C ARG A 1 0.35 -11.75 1.32
N PHE A 2 -0.53 -11.54 0.34
CA PHE A 2 -0.41 -10.43 -0.62
C PHE A 2 -1.07 -9.15 -0.06
N LEU A 3 -0.74 -8.01 -0.64
CA LEU A 3 -1.38 -6.72 -0.35
C LEU A 3 -2.85 -6.70 -0.82
N PRO A 4 -3.70 -5.78 -0.31
CA PRO A 4 -5.11 -5.66 -0.68
C PRO A 4 -5.32 -5.56 -2.21
N LYS A 5 -6.38 -6.21 -2.70
CA LYS A 5 -6.67 -6.29 -4.14
C LYS A 5 -6.95 -4.92 -4.75
N GLU A 6 -7.49 -4.03 -3.94
CA GLU A 6 -7.82 -2.65 -4.28
C GLU A 6 -6.57 -1.81 -4.55
N TRP A 7 -5.40 -2.23 -4.05
CA TRP A 7 -4.15 -1.47 -4.21
C TRP A 7 -3.36 -1.90 -5.44
N LEU A 8 -3.69 -3.04 -6.04
CA LEU A 8 -2.87 -3.69 -7.05
C LEU A 8 -2.65 -2.81 -8.29
N GLY A 9 -1.40 -2.48 -8.57
CA GLY A 9 -1.02 -1.64 -9.71
C GLY A 9 -1.25 -0.15 -9.49
N LEU A 10 -1.79 0.27 -8.33
CA LEU A 10 -1.93 1.67 -7.97
C LEU A 10 -0.60 2.26 -7.51
N ARG A 11 -0.47 3.58 -7.69
CA ARG A 11 0.71 4.37 -7.37
C ARG A 11 0.31 5.74 -6.84
N ASP A 12 1.25 6.38 -6.16
CA ASP A 12 1.18 7.79 -5.77
C ASP A 12 -0.19 8.17 -5.15
N ASP A 13 -0.82 9.24 -5.64
CA ASP A 13 -2.08 9.78 -5.10
C ASP A 13 -3.26 8.79 -5.16
N ASP A 14 -3.35 7.96 -6.21
CA ASP A 14 -4.44 7.00 -6.35
C ASP A 14 -4.33 5.90 -5.30
N LEU A 15 -3.11 5.43 -5.04
CA LEU A 15 -2.85 4.51 -3.95
C LEU A 15 -3.09 5.17 -2.59
N CYS A 16 -2.69 6.44 -2.41
CA CYS A 16 -2.97 7.18 -1.16
C CYS A 16 -4.48 7.26 -0.88
N LYS A 17 -5.28 7.62 -1.90
CA LYS A 17 -6.74 7.73 -1.78
C LYS A 17 -7.40 6.40 -1.43
N VAL A 18 -7.04 5.32 -2.13
CA VAL A 18 -7.66 3.99 -1.93
C VAL A 18 -7.19 3.36 -0.62
N SER A 19 -5.91 3.50 -0.27
CA SER A 19 -5.37 2.94 0.96
C SER A 19 -5.71 3.77 2.20
N GLY A 20 -5.99 5.06 2.05
CA GLY A 20 -6.10 6.01 3.16
C GLY A 20 -4.78 6.14 3.94
N ILE A 21 -3.64 5.98 3.26
CA ILE A 21 -2.29 6.11 3.82
C ILE A 21 -1.53 7.09 2.93
N GLU A 22 -1.03 8.18 3.51
CA GLU A 22 -0.25 9.19 2.80
C GLU A 22 1.17 8.69 2.46
N GLY A 23 1.78 9.27 1.44
CA GLY A 23 3.15 8.95 1.00
C GLY A 23 3.28 7.57 0.36
N CYS A 24 2.17 6.98 -0.12
CA CYS A 24 2.23 5.72 -0.85
C CYS A 24 2.90 5.90 -2.22
N VAL A 25 3.87 5.04 -2.53
CA VAL A 25 4.65 5.14 -3.78
C VAL A 25 4.11 4.20 -4.84
N PHE A 26 3.93 2.92 -4.50
CA PHE A 26 3.38 1.92 -5.44
C PHE A 26 2.95 0.64 -4.74
N VAL A 27 2.12 -0.15 -5.41
CA VAL A 27 1.92 -1.58 -5.15
C VAL A 27 2.03 -2.33 -6.47
N HIS A 28 2.82 -3.42 -6.48
CA HIS A 28 2.97 -4.27 -7.66
C HIS A 28 1.60 -4.84 -8.09
N SER A 29 1.36 -5.02 -9.38
CA SER A 29 0.08 -5.51 -9.92
C SER A 29 -0.34 -6.90 -9.39
N VAL A 30 0.63 -7.73 -9.03
CA VAL A 30 0.42 -9.03 -8.36
C VAL A 30 0.25 -8.87 -6.83
N GLY A 31 0.73 -7.78 -6.24
CA GLY A 31 0.54 -7.45 -4.82
C GLY A 31 1.56 -8.02 -3.85
N PHE A 32 2.68 -8.57 -4.34
CA PHE A 32 3.70 -9.17 -3.46
C PHE A 32 4.57 -8.12 -2.75
N ILE A 33 4.62 -6.90 -3.29
CA ILE A 33 5.39 -5.78 -2.74
C ILE A 33 4.65 -4.46 -2.96
N GLY A 34 4.88 -3.52 -2.06
CA GLY A 34 4.49 -2.14 -2.17
C GLY A 34 5.38 -1.27 -1.29
N GLY A 35 5.33 0.04 -1.50
CA GLY A 35 6.22 0.98 -0.84
C GLY A 35 5.51 2.26 -0.39
N ASN A 36 6.08 2.86 0.64
CA ASN A 36 5.74 4.17 1.15
C ASN A 36 7.03 4.96 1.35
N GLU A 37 6.97 6.28 1.26
CA GLU A 37 8.11 7.18 1.49
C GLU A 37 8.67 7.08 2.91
N THR A 38 7.82 6.71 3.87
CA THR A 38 8.18 6.62 5.28
C THR A 38 8.10 5.17 5.79
N ARG A 39 8.96 4.85 6.75
CA ARG A 39 8.90 3.55 7.45
C ARG A 39 7.55 3.37 8.15
N GLU A 40 7.04 4.42 8.77
CA GLU A 40 5.76 4.42 9.49
C GLU A 40 4.60 4.18 8.54
N GLY A 41 4.60 4.80 7.35
CA GLY A 41 3.60 4.56 6.32
C GLY A 41 3.67 3.13 5.77
N ALA A 42 4.87 2.61 5.52
CA ALA A 42 5.05 1.22 5.11
C ALA A 42 4.55 0.22 6.18
N LEU A 43 4.76 0.53 7.46
CA LEU A 43 4.22 -0.27 8.57
C LEU A 43 2.68 -0.23 8.60
N LYS A 44 2.06 0.93 8.41
CA LYS A 44 0.60 1.05 8.28
C LYS A 44 0.06 0.24 7.10
N MET A 45 0.77 0.25 5.97
CA MET A 45 0.41 -0.55 4.80
C MET A 45 0.43 -2.05 5.14
N ALA A 46 1.48 -2.51 5.81
CA ALA A 46 1.60 -3.90 6.25
C ALA A 46 0.51 -4.30 7.26
N GLN A 47 0.20 -3.44 8.24
CA GLN A 47 -0.87 -3.67 9.21
C GLN A 47 -2.24 -3.79 8.53
N LYS A 48 -2.60 -2.84 7.65
CA LYS A 48 -3.86 -2.92 6.87
C LYS A 48 -3.93 -4.18 6.00
N ALA A 49 -2.83 -4.56 5.35
CA ALA A 49 -2.78 -5.79 4.55
C ALA A 49 -3.01 -7.07 5.39
N LEU A 50 -2.66 -7.04 6.68
CA LEU A 50 -2.89 -8.13 7.61
C LEU A 50 -4.25 -8.08 8.31
N LYS A 51 -5.01 -6.97 8.17
CA LYS A 51 -6.24 -6.65 8.93
C LYS A 51 -5.99 -6.51 10.43
N LEU A 52 -4.87 -5.88 10.80
CA LEU A 52 -4.53 -5.51 12.18
C LEU A 52 -4.98 -4.10 12.52
#